data_AF-A0A6A7BZF0-F1
#
_entry.id   AF-A0A6A7BZF0-F1
#
_cell.length_a   1.000
_cell.length_b   1.000
_cell.length_c   1.000
_cell.angle_alpha   90.00
_cell.angle_beta   90.00
_cell.angle_gamma   90.00
#
_symmetry.space_group_name_H-M   'P 1'
#
loop_
_entity.id
_entity.type
_entity.pdbx_description
1 polymer ?
#
loop_
_entity_poly.entity_id
_entity_poly.type
_entity_poly.pdbx_seq_one_letter_code
_entity_poly.pdbx_strand_id
1 'polypeptide(L)'
;MRALLCCALGHRRDMGATKVVVGVPRQNPRDVPKVERILSRLLSATLDTRELSWSATTVSTSPTSCPTSVIMGVPFEALLPYGIMVVMFGVTGGGLSGIRYIQNGGKKARRSVDQWDKNMMERDMRLTGYRRGQTDNVKAPYMFELTNPWRVEPVYM
;
A
#
# COMPACT_ATOMS: atom_id res chain seq x y z
N MET A 1 36.07 -3.41 -59.81
CA MET A 1 36.50 -2.65 -58.62
C MET A 1 35.30 -2.23 -57.77
N ARG A 2 34.72 -3.12 -56.93
CA ARG A 2 33.76 -2.74 -55.86
C ARG A 2 33.33 -3.90 -54.94
N ALA A 3 34.19 -4.89 -54.71
CA ALA A 3 33.84 -6.08 -53.91
C ALA A 3 34.67 -6.28 -52.63
N LEU A 4 35.48 -5.29 -52.21
CA LEU A 4 36.40 -5.46 -51.07
C LEU A 4 36.39 -4.26 -50.11
N LEU A 5 35.20 -3.78 -49.73
CA LEU A 5 35.09 -2.77 -48.66
C LEU A 5 33.81 -2.91 -47.84
N CYS A 6 33.48 -4.12 -47.41
CA CYS A 6 32.35 -4.33 -46.48
C CYS A 6 32.68 -5.26 -45.29
N CYS A 7 33.93 -5.70 -45.13
CA CYS A 7 34.31 -6.73 -44.14
C CYS A 7 34.99 -6.19 -42.87
N ALA A 8 35.16 -4.88 -42.72
CA ALA A 8 35.81 -4.31 -41.55
C ALA A 8 35.01 -3.12 -41.06
N LEU A 9 34.09 -3.36 -40.12
CA LEU A 9 33.77 -2.49 -38.98
C LEU A 9 32.55 -3.06 -38.25
N GLY A 10 32.80 -3.56 -37.03
CA GLY A 10 31.91 -3.27 -35.91
C GLY A 10 30.61 -4.05 -35.84
N HIS A 11 30.75 -5.33 -35.46
CA HIS A 11 30.18 -5.85 -34.23
C HIS A 11 29.28 -4.85 -33.45
N ARG A 12 27.98 -4.80 -33.75
CA ARG A 12 26.97 -4.21 -32.87
C ARG A 12 25.78 -5.15 -32.79
N ARG A 13 25.57 -5.62 -31.57
CA ARG A 13 24.52 -6.55 -31.18
C ARG A 13 23.22 -5.77 -31.23
N ASP A 14 22.33 -6.12 -32.14
CA ASP A 14 20.94 -5.68 -32.06
C ASP A 14 20.30 -6.41 -30.89
N MET A 15 20.14 -5.65 -29.81
CA MET A 15 19.42 -6.01 -28.61
C MET A 15 17.99 -6.38 -29.03
N GLY A 16 17.73 -7.68 -29.16
CA GLY A 16 16.38 -8.21 -29.07
C GLY A 16 15.81 -7.74 -27.74
N ALA A 17 14.93 -6.75 -27.80
CA ALA A 17 14.17 -6.26 -26.66
C ALA A 17 13.26 -7.40 -26.19
N THR A 18 13.80 -8.30 -25.38
CA THR A 18 13.01 -9.18 -24.53
C THR A 18 12.24 -8.28 -23.60
N LYS A 19 10.99 -7.97 -23.96
CA LYS A 19 9.99 -7.49 -23.02
C LYS A 19 9.98 -8.48 -21.87
N VAL A 20 10.59 -8.12 -20.76
CA VAL A 20 10.31 -8.73 -19.47
C VAL A 20 8.85 -8.39 -19.20
N VAL A 21 7.97 -9.33 -19.55
CA VAL A 21 6.61 -9.33 -19.04
C VAL A 21 6.76 -9.58 -17.55
N VAL A 22 6.89 -8.49 -16.78
CA VAL A 22 6.66 -8.53 -15.35
C VAL A 22 5.22 -8.98 -15.21
N GLY A 23 5.02 -10.25 -14.89
CA GLY A 23 3.72 -10.81 -14.59
C GLY A 23 3.18 -10.06 -13.38
N VAL A 24 2.37 -9.03 -13.63
CA VAL A 24 1.48 -8.48 -12.60
C VAL A 24 0.55 -9.64 -12.23
N PRO A 25 0.50 -10.08 -10.96
CA PRO A 25 -0.47 -11.10 -10.58
C PRO A 25 -1.86 -10.57 -10.93
N ARG A 26 -2.68 -11.40 -11.59
CA ARG A 26 -4.09 -11.09 -11.83
C ARG A 26 -4.71 -10.68 -10.51
N GLN A 27 -5.10 -9.41 -10.40
CA GLN A 27 -5.90 -8.94 -9.28
C GLN A 27 -7.23 -9.70 -9.34
N ASN A 28 -7.54 -10.44 -8.28
CA ASN A 28 -8.82 -11.11 -8.13
C ASN A 28 -9.88 -10.01 -7.95
N PRO A 29 -11.01 -10.01 -8.69
CA PRO A 29 -12.03 -8.96 -8.58
C PRO A 29 -12.70 -8.88 -7.18
N ARG A 30 -12.35 -9.77 -6.25
CA ARG A 30 -12.75 -9.72 -4.85
C ARG A 30 -11.84 -8.86 -3.95
N ASP A 31 -10.73 -8.35 -4.47
CA ASP A 31 -9.75 -7.53 -3.73
C ASP A 31 -10.05 -6.02 -3.77
N VAL A 32 -11.22 -5.62 -4.30
CA VAL A 32 -11.66 -4.21 -4.21
C VAL A 32 -11.77 -3.79 -2.74
N PRO A 33 -11.16 -2.66 -2.33
CA PRO A 33 -11.25 -2.21 -0.96
C PRO A 33 -12.73 -1.97 -0.62
N LYS A 34 -13.20 -2.59 0.46
CA LYS A 34 -14.59 -2.51 0.99
C LYS A 34 -15.13 -1.07 1.09
N VAL A 35 -14.22 -0.10 1.13
CA VAL A 35 -14.46 1.36 1.10
C VAL A 35 -15.26 1.80 -0.13
N GLU A 36 -15.02 1.23 -1.30
CA GLU A 36 -15.67 1.68 -2.55
C GLU A 36 -17.16 1.31 -2.59
N ARG A 37 -17.53 0.21 -1.93
CA ARG A 37 -18.94 -0.22 -1.74
C ARG A 37 -19.68 0.60 -0.68
N ILE A 38 -18.95 1.21 0.24
CA ILE A 38 -19.51 2.09 1.28
C ILE A 38 -19.71 3.50 0.69
N LEU A 39 -18.76 3.99 -0.12
CA LEU A 39 -18.85 5.27 -0.79
C LEU A 39 -20.03 5.34 -1.77
N SER A 40 -20.31 4.27 -2.53
CA SER A 40 -21.46 4.23 -3.44
C SER A 40 -22.82 4.21 -2.72
N ARG A 41 -22.88 3.70 -1.49
CA ARG A 41 -24.10 3.71 -0.65
C ARG A 41 -24.30 5.03 0.09
N LEU A 42 -23.22 5.74 0.42
CA LEU A 42 -23.31 7.06 1.04
C LEU A 42 -23.70 8.13 0.00
N LEU A 43 -23.17 8.03 -1.22
CA LEU A 43 -23.47 8.99 -2.30
C LEU A 43 -24.95 8.94 -2.76
N SER A 44 -25.62 7.79 -2.59
CA SER A 44 -27.05 7.62 -2.88
C SER A 44 -27.97 8.07 -1.73
N ALA A 45 -27.43 8.31 -0.53
CA ALA A 45 -28.18 8.80 0.63
C ALA A 45 -28.16 10.34 0.76
N THR A 46 -27.26 11.04 0.06
CA THR A 46 -27.11 12.50 0.18
C THR A 46 -28.00 13.31 -0.78
N LEU A 47 -28.77 12.66 -1.65
CA LEU A 47 -29.65 13.35 -2.61
C LEU A 47 -31.12 13.44 -2.17
N ASP A 48 -31.48 12.85 -1.02
CA ASP A 48 -32.89 12.64 -0.62
C ASP A 48 -33.34 13.49 0.59
N THR A 49 -32.64 14.59 0.89
CA THR A 49 -33.02 15.50 2.00
C THR A 49 -33.24 16.95 1.57
N ARG A 50 -33.39 17.20 0.26
CA ARG A 50 -33.56 18.56 -0.27
C ARG A 50 -35.02 18.99 -0.42
N GLU A 51 -35.94 18.53 0.43
CA GLU A 51 -37.34 18.98 0.44
C GLU A 51 -37.89 18.95 1.88
N LEU A 52 -37.41 19.87 2.72
CA LEU A 52 -38.11 20.29 3.94
C LEU A 52 -37.95 21.81 4.04
N SER A 53 -38.65 22.50 3.13
CA SER A 53 -39.20 23.83 3.41
C SER A 53 -39.87 23.80 4.78
N TRP A 54 -39.72 24.82 5.63
CA TRP A 54 -40.80 25.59 6.24
C TRP A 54 -40.21 26.65 7.20
N SER A 55 -40.65 27.90 6.95
CA SER A 55 -40.93 28.98 7.90
C SER A 55 -39.79 29.52 8.79
N ALA A 56 -39.20 30.63 8.32
CA ALA A 56 -38.63 31.66 9.17
C ALA A 56 -39.65 32.15 10.20
N THR A 57 -39.39 31.92 11.48
CA THR A 57 -40.10 32.59 12.58
C THR A 57 -39.19 33.67 13.13
N THR A 58 -39.54 34.92 12.86
CA THR A 58 -38.99 36.10 13.52
C THR A 58 -39.46 36.11 14.98
N VAL A 59 -38.58 35.80 15.92
CA VAL A 59 -38.83 36.02 17.36
C VAL A 59 -38.13 37.29 17.81
N SER A 60 -38.98 38.24 18.18
CA SER A 60 -38.78 39.43 19.01
C SER A 60 -37.66 39.31 20.05
N THR A 61 -36.71 40.24 20.00
CA THR A 61 -35.70 40.48 21.05
C THR A 61 -36.31 41.22 22.24
N SER A 62 -36.20 40.64 23.44
CA SER A 62 -36.33 41.36 24.72
C SER A 62 -35.06 41.11 25.55
N PRO A 63 -34.39 42.15 26.08
CA PRO A 63 -33.13 41.99 26.81
C PRO A 63 -33.41 41.90 28.31
N THR A 64 -33.57 40.70 28.84
CA THR A 64 -33.48 40.49 30.30
C THR A 64 -32.99 39.09 30.61
N SER A 65 -31.77 39.04 31.15
CA SER A 65 -31.32 38.14 32.21
C SER A 65 -31.66 36.66 32.07
N CYS A 66 -30.78 35.92 31.42
CA CYS A 66 -30.22 34.63 31.85
C CYS A 66 -28.92 34.51 31.05
N PRO A 67 -27.75 34.13 31.60
CA PRO A 67 -26.75 33.51 30.74
C PRO A 67 -27.39 32.21 30.28
N THR A 68 -28.10 32.28 29.16
CA THR A 68 -28.39 31.15 28.30
C THR A 68 -27.11 30.34 28.30
N SER A 69 -27.18 29.12 28.82
CA SER A 69 -26.24 28.08 28.46
C SER A 69 -26.34 28.00 26.95
N VAL A 70 -25.58 28.83 26.25
CA VAL A 70 -25.36 28.65 24.83
C VAL A 70 -24.83 27.22 24.81
N ILE A 71 -25.60 26.33 24.18
CA ILE A 71 -25.04 25.11 23.63
C ILE A 71 -24.00 25.63 22.65
N MET A 72 -22.83 25.98 23.18
CA MET A 72 -21.70 26.42 22.41
C MET A 72 -21.21 25.12 21.80
N GLY A 73 -21.80 24.80 20.65
CA GLY A 73 -21.35 23.73 19.79
C GLY A 73 -19.83 23.82 19.72
N VAL A 74 -19.19 22.64 19.82
CA VAL A 74 -17.75 22.46 19.88
C VAL A 74 -17.02 23.52 19.03
N PRO A 75 -16.06 24.29 19.61
CA PRO A 75 -15.40 25.37 18.90
C PRO A 75 -14.53 24.80 17.78
N PHE A 76 -15.07 24.78 16.55
CA PHE A 76 -14.45 24.16 15.38
C PHE A 76 -13.13 24.83 14.98
N GLU A 77 -12.99 26.14 15.22
CA GLU A 77 -11.74 26.89 15.00
C GLU A 77 -10.57 26.34 15.81
N ALA A 78 -10.84 25.88 17.05
CA ALA A 78 -9.82 25.24 17.87
C ALA A 78 -9.51 23.81 17.42
N LEU A 79 -10.41 23.17 16.67
CA LEU A 79 -10.23 21.78 16.19
C LEU A 79 -9.59 21.68 14.81
N LEU A 80 -9.62 22.74 13.99
CA LEU A 80 -8.93 22.76 12.69
C LEU A 80 -7.45 22.36 12.77
N PRO A 81 -6.61 22.90 13.67
CA PRO A 81 -5.21 22.50 13.74
C PRO A 81 -5.06 21.01 14.12
N TYR A 82 -5.86 20.51 15.05
CA TYR A 82 -5.83 19.10 15.42
C TYR A 82 -6.34 18.19 14.29
N GLY A 83 -7.34 18.63 13.53
CA GLY A 83 -7.84 17.91 12.36
C GLY A 83 -6.77 17.75 11.28
N ILE A 84 -6.01 18.83 10.99
CA ILE A 84 -4.89 18.77 10.04
C ILE A 84 -3.82 17.80 10.53
N MET A 85 -3.46 17.83 11.82
CA MET A 85 -2.49 16.89 12.39
C MET A 85 -2.95 15.44 12.24
N VAL A 86 -4.20 15.14 12.61
CA VAL A 86 -4.79 13.80 12.49
C VAL A 86 -4.79 13.33 11.03
N VAL A 87 -5.11 14.21 10.08
CA VAL A 87 -5.09 13.88 8.65
C VAL A 87 -3.67 13.58 8.18
N MET A 88 -2.69 14.41 8.50
CA MET A 88 -1.28 14.19 8.11
C MET A 88 -0.72 12.89 8.69
N PHE A 89 -0.98 12.63 9.98
CA PHE A 89 -0.59 11.37 10.62
C PHE A 89 -1.35 10.18 10.05
N GLY A 90 -2.63 10.34 9.72
CA GLY A 90 -3.47 9.31 9.11
C GLY A 90 -2.97 8.93 7.71
N VAL A 91 -2.68 9.92 6.86
CA VAL A 91 -2.11 9.72 5.52
C VAL A 91 -0.74 9.05 5.61
N THR A 92 0.13 9.49 6.52
CA THR A 92 1.46 8.90 6.69
C THR A 92 1.38 7.47 7.21
N GLY A 93 0.53 7.21 8.22
CA GLY A 93 0.35 5.89 8.81
C GLY A 93 -0.30 4.89 7.85
N GLY A 94 -1.33 5.32 7.12
CA GLY A 94 -1.97 4.54 6.07
C GLY A 94 -1.04 4.28 4.88
N GLY A 95 -0.32 5.32 4.44
CA GLY A 95 0.64 5.25 3.34
C GLY A 95 1.78 4.26 3.61
N LEU A 96 2.42 4.35 4.79
CA LEU A 96 3.49 3.42 5.17
C LEU A 96 2.98 1.99 5.31
N SER A 97 1.77 1.81 5.84
CA SER A 97 1.14 0.50 5.95
C SER A 97 0.85 -0.13 4.59
N GLY A 98 0.36 0.68 3.63
CA GLY A 98 0.11 0.26 2.26
C GLY A 98 1.39 -0.14 1.52
N ILE A 99 2.45 0.68 1.61
CA ILE A 99 3.74 0.37 0.98
C ILE A 99 4.30 -0.96 1.53
N ARG A 100 4.28 -1.14 2.86
CA ARG A 100 4.74 -2.40 3.49
C ARG A 100 3.90 -3.60 3.04
N TYR A 101 2.60 -3.43 2.82
CA TYR A 101 1.73 -4.49 2.35
C TYR A 101 2.11 -4.95 0.92
N ILE A 102 2.39 -3.99 0.03
CA ILE A 102 2.80 -4.26 -1.34
C ILE A 102 4.20 -4.88 -1.37
N GLN A 103 5.15 -4.32 -0.62
CA GLN A 103 6.53 -4.84 -0.52
C GLN A 103 6.59 -6.28 0.00
N ASN A 104 5.62 -6.69 0.81
CA ASN A 104 5.52 -8.05 1.36
C ASN A 104 4.69 -9.00 0.47
N GLY A 105 4.33 -8.59 -0.74
CA GLY A 105 3.63 -9.43 -1.71
C GLY A 105 2.17 -9.66 -1.35
N GLY A 106 1.52 -8.63 -0.78
CA GLY A 106 0.12 -8.71 -0.35
C GLY A 106 -0.08 -9.42 1.00
N LYS A 107 1.00 -9.62 1.76
CA LYS A 107 0.96 -10.25 3.09
C LYS A 107 1.23 -9.20 4.17
N LYS A 108 0.62 -9.38 5.35
CA LYS A 108 0.90 -8.53 6.52
C LYS A 108 2.35 -8.68 6.95
N ALA A 109 2.94 -7.61 7.47
CA ALA A 109 4.30 -7.64 8.00
C ALA A 109 4.37 -8.55 9.24
N ARG A 110 5.38 -9.42 9.31
CA ARG A 110 5.66 -10.22 10.51
C ARG A 110 6.31 -9.33 11.58
N ARG A 111 5.84 -9.44 12.81
CA ARG A 111 6.41 -8.81 14.01
C ARG A 111 7.13 -9.86 14.85
N SER A 112 8.10 -9.44 15.67
CA SER A 112 8.79 -10.35 16.60
C SER A 112 9.45 -11.55 15.91
N VAL A 113 10.25 -11.29 14.88
CA VAL A 113 10.96 -12.33 14.12
C VAL A 113 12.16 -12.82 14.93
N ASP A 114 12.11 -14.07 15.36
CA ASP A 114 13.20 -14.72 16.10
C ASP A 114 14.31 -15.23 15.15
N GLN A 115 15.35 -15.88 15.69
CA GLN A 115 16.43 -16.40 14.87
C GLN A 115 15.99 -17.55 13.98
N TRP A 116 15.06 -18.38 14.45
CA TRP A 116 14.49 -19.48 13.68
C TRP A 116 13.73 -18.97 12.45
N ASP A 117 12.86 -17.98 12.63
CA ASP A 117 12.09 -17.35 11.58
C ASP A 117 12.99 -16.68 10.53
N LYS A 118 14.12 -16.09 10.94
CA LYS A 118 15.10 -15.55 9.99
C LYS A 118 15.67 -16.64 9.09
N ASN A 119 16.06 -17.77 9.68
CA ASN A 119 16.59 -18.91 8.94
C ASN A 119 15.52 -19.55 8.02
N MET A 120 14.27 -19.64 8.49
CA MET A 120 13.14 -20.12 7.68
C MET A 120 12.81 -19.17 6.52
N MET A 121 12.87 -17.85 6.72
CA MET A 121 12.68 -16.89 5.63
C MET A 121 13.80 -16.96 4.58
N GLU A 122 15.04 -17.24 4.97
CA GLU A 122 16.15 -17.45 4.04
C GLU A 122 16.00 -18.78 3.28
N ARG A 123 15.52 -19.84 3.94
CA ARG A 123 15.11 -21.08 3.30
C ARG A 123 14.01 -20.84 2.25
N ASP A 124 12.95 -20.12 2.61
CA ASP A 124 11.81 -19.86 1.72
C ASP A 124 12.21 -18.99 0.52
N MET A 125 13.12 -18.03 0.72
CA MET A 125 13.73 -17.27 -0.37
C MET A 125 14.49 -18.17 -1.35
N ARG A 126 15.22 -19.18 -0.86
CA ARG A 126 15.91 -20.16 -1.72
C ARG A 126 14.94 -21.07 -2.47
N LEU A 127 13.80 -21.42 -1.86
CA LEU A 127 12.80 -22.28 -2.50
C LEU A 127 11.95 -21.54 -3.55
N THR A 128 11.64 -20.28 -3.33
CA THR A 128 10.64 -19.54 -4.14
C THR A 128 11.20 -18.32 -4.86
N GLY A 129 12.45 -17.92 -4.58
CA GLY A 129 13.03 -16.67 -5.06
C GLY A 129 12.50 -15.42 -4.36
N TYR A 130 11.55 -15.55 -3.43
CA TYR A 130 10.91 -14.42 -2.75
C TYR A 130 10.90 -14.62 -1.23
N ARG A 131 11.32 -13.60 -0.45
CA ARG A 131 11.47 -13.70 1.02
C ARG A 131 10.18 -14.07 1.76
N ARG A 132 9.01 -13.87 1.13
CA ARG A 132 7.68 -14.19 1.67
C ARG A 132 6.90 -15.16 0.77
N GLY A 133 7.57 -15.80 -0.17
CA GLY A 133 6.99 -16.85 -1.00
C GLY A 133 6.67 -18.07 -0.13
N GLN A 134 5.56 -18.73 -0.42
CA GLN A 134 5.20 -20.01 0.17
C GLN A 134 4.98 -20.96 -1.00
N THR A 135 5.48 -22.18 -0.88
CA THR A 135 5.30 -23.24 -1.87
C THR A 135 4.93 -24.52 -1.15
N ASP A 136 3.93 -25.20 -1.68
CA ASP A 136 3.38 -26.47 -1.23
C ASP A 136 3.86 -27.65 -2.09
N ASN A 137 4.82 -27.40 -3.00
CA ASN A 137 5.39 -28.44 -3.84
C ASN A 137 6.09 -29.52 -3.01
N VAL A 138 5.71 -30.78 -3.23
CA VAL A 138 6.28 -31.95 -2.53
C VAL A 138 7.77 -32.12 -2.82
N LYS A 139 8.17 -31.87 -4.09
CA LYS A 139 9.57 -31.93 -4.52
C LYS A 139 10.13 -30.52 -4.63
N ALA A 140 11.28 -30.29 -3.98
CA ALA A 140 12.01 -29.03 -4.07
C ALA A 140 12.43 -28.73 -5.52
N PRO A 141 12.57 -27.46 -5.91
CA PRO A 141 13.06 -27.10 -7.23
C PRO A 141 14.47 -27.67 -7.46
N TYR A 142 14.74 -28.03 -8.71
CA TYR A 142 16.08 -28.42 -9.14
C TYR A 142 17.07 -27.29 -8.80
N MET A 143 18.30 -27.63 -8.41
CA MET A 143 19.35 -26.73 -7.90
C MET A 143 19.24 -26.30 -6.43
N PHE A 144 18.14 -26.55 -5.70
CA PHE A 144 18.07 -26.17 -4.28
C PHE A 144 19.20 -26.81 -3.45
N GLU A 145 19.56 -28.05 -3.77
CA GLU A 145 20.64 -28.82 -3.14
C GLU A 145 22.01 -28.11 -3.20
N LEU A 146 22.27 -27.36 -4.26
CA LEU A 146 23.56 -26.73 -4.55
C LEU A 146 23.64 -25.28 -4.05
N THR A 147 22.54 -24.71 -3.58
CA THR A 147 22.44 -23.26 -3.26
C THR A 147 22.74 -22.91 -1.79
N ASN A 148 23.39 -23.79 -1.03
CA ASN A 148 23.64 -23.57 0.39
C ASN A 148 24.69 -22.46 0.63
N PRO A 149 24.30 -21.27 1.16
CA PRO A 149 25.26 -20.22 1.44
C PRO A 149 25.79 -20.36 2.86
N TRP A 150 27.08 -20.66 2.98
CA TRP A 150 27.78 -20.53 4.25
C TRP A 150 28.23 -19.08 4.41
N ARG A 151 27.78 -18.43 5.50
CA ARG A 151 28.18 -17.05 5.80
C ARG A 151 29.57 -17.07 6.41
N VAL A 152 30.48 -16.28 5.84
CA VAL A 152 31.82 -16.07 6.37
C VAL A 152 31.82 -14.74 7.09
N GLU A 153 32.08 -14.76 8.39
CA GLU A 153 32.23 -13.55 9.18
C GLU A 153 33.67 -13.04 9.07
N PRO A 154 33.90 -11.71 9.03
CA PRO A 154 35.25 -11.17 9.06
C PRO A 154 35.89 -11.42 10.43
N VAL A 155 37.20 -11.65 10.45
CA VAL A 155 37.95 -11.73 11.70
C VAL A 155 38.05 -10.32 12.28
N TYR A 156 37.41 -10.09 13.42
CA TYR A 156 37.51 -8.84 14.16
C TYR A 156 38.82 -8.85 14.97
N MET A 157 39.86 -8.18 14.44
CA MET A 157 41.11 -7.86 15.18
C MET A 157 41.04 -6.43 15.70
#